data_AF-A0A2C2VHW7-F1
#
_entry.id   AF-A0A2C2VHW7-F1
#
_cell.length_a   1.000
_cell.length_b   1.000
_cell.length_c   1.000
_cell.angle_alpha   90.00
_cell.angle_beta   90.00
_cell.angle_gamma   90.00
#
_symmetry.space_group_name_H-M   'P 1'
#
loop_
_entity.id
_entity.type
_entity.pdbx_description
1 polymer ?
#
loop_
_entity_poly.entity_id
_entity_poly.type
_entity_poly.pdbx_seq_one_letter_code
_entity_poly.pdbx_strand_id
1 'polypeptide(L)'
;MKENGEVKPYSKALYYNYAPGGDVNKDNVIDVNDALFIKKYWKENKREADVNYDGVVDGKDMQYVLNNYLMQNPWMENAPKAEKKYQGKTLEDVLKEVGM
;
A
#
# COMPACT_ATOMS: atom_id res chain seq x y z
N MET A 1 6.04 5.86 35.93
CA MET A 1 5.82 5.79 37.39
C MET A 1 7.15 5.97 38.11
N LYS A 2 7.16 6.69 39.22
CA LYS A 2 7.90 6.21 40.40
C LYS A 2 6.97 6.35 41.60
N GLU A 3 6.26 5.27 41.86
CA GLU A 3 5.67 4.96 43.15
C GLU A 3 6.12 3.52 43.45
N ASN A 4 6.85 3.34 44.55
CA ASN A 4 6.87 2.11 45.36
C ASN A 4 7.64 0.89 44.84
N GLY A 5 8.17 0.88 43.62
CA GLY A 5 8.94 -0.27 43.12
C GLY A 5 8.11 -1.52 42.79
N GLU A 6 6.79 -1.49 42.97
CA GLU A 6 5.87 -2.49 42.44
C GLU A 6 5.58 -2.20 40.95
N VAL A 7 5.95 -3.14 40.10
CA VAL A 7 5.54 -3.14 38.69
C VAL A 7 4.12 -3.69 38.61
N LYS A 8 3.14 -2.81 38.45
CA LYS A 8 1.76 -3.23 38.15
C LYS A 8 1.66 -3.56 36.65
N PRO A 9 1.20 -4.75 36.26
CA PRO A 9 0.98 -5.06 34.85
C PRO A 9 -0.07 -4.09 34.29
N TYR A 10 0.34 -3.30 33.30
CA TYR A 10 -0.53 -2.38 32.59
C TYR A 10 -0.76 -2.94 31.19
N SER A 11 -2.03 -3.20 30.85
CA SER A 11 -2.45 -3.56 29.50
C SER A 11 -3.33 -2.45 28.94
N LYS A 12 -2.89 -1.81 27.85
CA LYS A 12 -3.72 -0.89 27.06
C LYS A 12 -4.27 -1.64 25.86
N ALA A 13 -5.59 -1.73 25.75
CA ALA A 13 -6.21 -2.19 24.52
C ALA A 13 -5.96 -1.14 23.42
N LEU A 14 -5.33 -1.56 22.33
CA LEU A 14 -5.07 -0.74 21.16
C LEU A 14 -6.03 -1.18 20.05
N TYR A 15 -6.89 -0.25 19.63
CA TYR A 15 -7.75 -0.44 18.46
C TYR A 15 -7.03 0.20 17.27
N TYR A 16 -6.47 -0.63 16.40
CA TYR A 16 -5.79 -0.16 15.21
C TYR A 16 -6.79 -0.03 14.07
N ASN A 17 -6.79 1.12 13.38
CA ASN A 17 -7.43 1.22 12.08
C ASN A 17 -6.73 0.25 11.12
N TYR A 18 -7.50 -0.40 10.25
CA TYR A 18 -6.93 -1.30 9.24
C TYR A 18 -6.14 -0.48 8.20
N ALA A 19 -4.87 -0.82 7.97
CA ALA A 19 -4.13 -0.34 6.80
C ALA A 19 -3.73 -1.54 5.94
N PRO A 20 -4.36 -1.70 4.77
CA PRO A 20 -4.03 -2.77 3.85
C PRO A 20 -2.70 -2.52 3.13
N GLY A 21 -2.15 -3.58 2.52
CA GLY A 21 -1.13 -3.43 1.50
C GLY A 21 -1.69 -2.82 0.20
N GLY A 22 -0.80 -2.37 -0.68
CA GLY A 22 -1.16 -1.73 -1.95
C GLY A 22 -0.51 -0.36 -2.16
N ASP A 23 0.01 0.26 -1.10
CA ASP A 23 0.89 1.44 -1.16
C ASP A 23 2.31 0.93 -1.47
N VAL A 24 2.54 0.63 -2.75
CA VAL A 24 3.76 0.00 -3.26
C VAL A 24 4.85 1.06 -3.45
N ASN A 25 4.48 2.27 -3.86
CA ASN A 25 5.41 3.37 -4.05
C ASN A 25 5.81 4.09 -2.74
N LYS A 26 5.12 3.79 -1.62
CA LYS A 26 5.35 4.28 -0.25
C LYS A 26 5.07 5.76 -0.06
N ASP A 27 4.04 6.28 -0.73
CA ASP A 27 3.65 7.69 -0.63
C ASP A 27 2.49 7.95 0.36
N ASN A 28 2.00 6.92 1.06
CA ASN A 28 0.90 6.95 2.04
C ASN A 28 -0.51 7.07 1.43
N VAL A 29 -0.66 6.76 0.15
CA VAL A 29 -1.94 6.59 -0.50
C VAL A 29 -1.86 5.45 -1.52
N ILE A 30 -2.97 4.74 -1.71
CA ILE A 30 -3.07 3.68 -2.71
C ILE A 30 -3.76 4.25 -3.94
N ASP A 31 -3.04 4.48 -5.02
CA ASP A 31 -3.56 5.14 -6.20
C ASP A 31 -2.90 4.71 -7.52
N VAL A 32 -3.11 5.48 -8.61
CA VAL A 32 -2.59 5.13 -9.94
C VAL A 32 -1.06 5.02 -9.97
N ASN A 33 -0.37 5.72 -9.08
CA ASN A 33 1.09 5.71 -8.99
C ASN A 33 1.63 4.37 -8.50
N ASP A 34 0.89 3.63 -7.67
CA ASP A 34 1.24 2.27 -7.26
C ASP A 34 1.14 1.29 -8.43
N ALA A 35 0.04 1.37 -9.19
CA ALA A 35 -0.14 0.54 -10.38
C ALA A 35 0.96 0.82 -11.41
N LEU A 36 1.35 2.09 -11.59
CA LEU A 36 2.48 2.47 -12.46
C LEU A 36 3.81 1.91 -11.94
N PHE A 37 4.02 1.89 -10.63
CA PHE A 37 5.23 1.33 -10.01
C PHE A 37 5.30 -0.19 -10.19
N ILE A 38 4.19 -0.91 -10.01
CA ILE A 38 4.10 -2.35 -10.30
C ILE A 38 4.40 -2.62 -11.79
N LYS A 39 3.72 -1.90 -12.70
CA LYS A 39 3.95 -2.06 -14.14
C LYS A 39 5.42 -1.86 -14.52
N LYS A 40 6.11 -0.89 -13.90
CA LYS A 40 7.52 -0.60 -14.18
C LYS A 40 8.42 -1.85 -14.03
N TYR A 41 8.09 -2.74 -13.09
CA TYR A 41 8.86 -3.95 -12.80
C TYR A 41 8.11 -5.24 -13.16
N TRP A 42 7.10 -5.16 -14.02
CA TRP A 42 6.24 -6.29 -14.38
C TRP A 42 7.05 -7.48 -14.89
N LYS A 43 6.79 -8.68 -14.34
CA LYS A 43 7.50 -9.94 -14.62
C LYS A 43 8.98 -9.95 -14.20
N GLU A 44 9.43 -8.98 -13.41
CA GLU A 44 10.76 -8.99 -12.81
C GLU A 44 10.73 -9.57 -11.40
N ASN A 45 11.89 -10.02 -10.90
CA ASN A 45 12.09 -10.28 -9.48
C ASN A 45 12.56 -8.98 -8.81
N LYS A 46 11.60 -8.10 -8.49
CA LYS A 46 11.87 -6.82 -7.83
C LYS A 46 11.15 -6.77 -6.49
N ARG A 47 11.91 -6.96 -5.40
CA ARG A 47 11.39 -7.03 -4.03
C ARG A 47 10.53 -5.83 -3.62
N GLU A 48 10.82 -4.64 -4.12
CA GLU A 48 10.08 -3.43 -3.77
C GLU A 48 8.69 -3.36 -4.44
N ALA A 49 8.44 -4.13 -5.50
CA ALA A 49 7.15 -4.20 -6.19
C ALA A 49 6.45 -5.56 -6.04
N ASP A 50 7.17 -6.59 -5.59
CA ASP A 50 6.67 -7.91 -5.19
C ASP A 50 6.07 -7.81 -3.78
N VAL A 51 4.79 -7.44 -3.73
CA VAL A 51 4.02 -7.18 -2.50
C VAL A 51 3.74 -8.48 -1.75
N ASN A 52 3.51 -9.57 -2.49
CA ASN A 52 3.14 -10.86 -1.92
C ASN A 52 4.37 -11.74 -1.56
N TYR A 53 5.56 -11.34 -1.97
CA TYR A 53 6.84 -11.99 -1.72
C TYR A 53 7.01 -13.38 -2.37
N ASP A 54 6.40 -13.60 -3.52
CA ASP A 54 6.49 -14.86 -4.28
C ASP A 54 7.62 -14.89 -5.32
N GLY A 55 8.38 -13.79 -5.44
CA GLY A 55 9.58 -13.69 -6.26
C GLY A 55 9.35 -13.21 -7.68
N VAL A 56 8.12 -12.84 -8.05
CA VAL A 56 7.81 -12.22 -9.34
C VAL A 56 6.76 -11.12 -9.17
N VAL A 57 6.97 -9.98 -9.82
CA VAL A 57 5.98 -8.91 -9.86
C VAL A 57 4.91 -9.26 -10.90
N ASP A 58 3.69 -9.57 -10.47
CA ASP A 58 2.59 -9.99 -11.33
C ASP A 58 1.20 -9.48 -10.88
N GLY A 59 0.15 -10.07 -11.46
CA GLY A 59 -1.24 -9.69 -11.18
C GLY A 59 -1.65 -9.84 -9.72
N LYS A 60 -1.00 -10.72 -8.96
CA LYS A 60 -1.26 -10.88 -7.53
C LYS A 60 -0.79 -9.66 -6.75
N ASP A 61 0.30 -9.01 -7.15
CA ASP A 61 0.76 -7.75 -6.56
C ASP A 61 -0.19 -6.62 -6.94
N MET A 62 -0.57 -6.55 -8.22
CA MET A 62 -1.55 -5.57 -8.71
C MET A 62 -2.88 -5.67 -7.95
N GLN A 63 -3.30 -6.87 -7.55
CA GLN A 63 -4.53 -7.09 -6.79
C GLN A 63 -4.55 -6.37 -5.45
N TYR A 64 -3.40 -6.12 -4.81
CA TYR A 64 -3.35 -5.29 -3.59
C TYR A 64 -3.71 -3.83 -3.87
N VAL A 65 -3.28 -3.29 -5.01
CA VAL A 65 -3.68 -1.94 -5.44
C VAL A 65 -5.17 -1.92 -5.76
N LEU A 66 -5.66 -2.89 -6.53
CA LEU A 66 -7.08 -2.96 -6.94
C LEU A 66 -8.04 -3.08 -5.76
N ASN A 67 -7.72 -3.93 -4.79
CA ASN A 67 -8.58 -4.16 -3.63
C ASN A 67 -8.70 -2.95 -2.71
N ASN A 68 -7.70 -2.07 -2.73
CA ASN A 68 -7.55 -0.98 -1.78
C ASN A 68 -7.42 0.39 -2.46
N TYR A 69 -7.84 0.47 -3.73
CA TYR A 69 -7.65 1.67 -4.55
C TYR A 69 -8.35 2.89 -3.93
N LEU A 70 -7.65 4.02 -3.92
CA LEU A 70 -8.03 5.30 -3.30
C LEU A 70 -8.01 5.34 -1.77
N MET A 71 -7.47 4.31 -1.11
CA MET A 71 -7.29 4.34 0.34
C MET A 71 -6.10 5.20 0.74
N GLN A 72 -6.33 6.15 1.65
CA GLN A 72 -5.29 6.98 2.25
C GLN A 72 -4.86 6.39 3.60
N ASN A 73 -3.60 6.59 4.00
CA ASN A 73 -3.09 6.14 5.29
C ASN A 73 -3.89 6.75 6.47
N PRO A 74 -4.67 5.94 7.23
CA PRO A 74 -5.56 6.45 8.27
C PRO A 74 -4.83 6.88 9.56
N TRP A 75 -3.52 6.65 9.65
CA TRP A 75 -2.69 7.06 10.79
C TRP A 75 -1.88 8.32 10.52
N MET A 76 -1.98 8.87 9.31
CA MET A 76 -1.37 10.15 8.95
C MET A 76 -2.43 11.23 8.92
N GLU A 77 -2.29 12.25 9.78
CA GLU A 77 -3.25 13.36 9.89
C GLU A 77 -3.48 14.08 8.55
N ASN A 78 -2.41 14.18 7.74
CA ASN A 78 -2.43 14.87 6.44
C ASN A 78 -1.97 13.94 5.31
N ALA A 79 -2.55 12.73 5.22
CA ALA A 79 -2.25 11.79 4.14
C ALA A 79 -2.53 12.44 2.75
N PRO A 80 -1.69 12.19 1.73
CA PRO A 80 -1.92 12.69 0.38
C PRO A 80 -3.26 12.26 -0.18
N LYS A 81 -3.88 13.10 -1.00
CA LYS A 81 -5.13 12.75 -1.70
C LYS A 81 -4.83 11.80 -2.85
N ALA A 82 -5.62 10.74 -2.96
CA ALA A 82 -5.45 9.74 -4.01
C ALA A 82 -5.63 10.34 -5.40
N GLU A 83 -4.68 10.04 -6.29
CA GLU A 83 -4.71 10.41 -7.69
C GLU A 83 -5.37 9.31 -8.54
N LYS A 84 -6.44 9.66 -9.26
CA LYS A 84 -7.09 8.72 -10.19
C LYS A 84 -6.37 8.63 -11.54
N LYS A 85 -5.44 9.55 -11.79
CA LYS A 85 -4.82 9.76 -13.10
C LYS A 85 -3.47 10.43 -12.95
N TYR A 86 -2.45 9.86 -13.58
CA TYR A 86 -1.10 10.43 -13.63
C TYR A 86 -0.67 10.57 -15.09
N GLN A 87 -0.23 11.76 -15.48
CA GLN A 87 0.24 12.08 -16.84
C GLN A 87 -0.67 11.58 -17.98
N GLY A 88 -2.00 11.67 -17.81
CA GLY A 88 -2.91 11.20 -18.85
C GLY A 88 -3.43 9.77 -18.69
N LYS A 89 -2.80 8.94 -17.86
CA LYS A 89 -3.14 7.51 -17.70
C LYS A 89 -3.97 7.24 -16.44
N THR A 90 -5.00 6.42 -16.56
CA THR A 90 -5.79 5.90 -15.43
C THR A 90 -5.31 4.51 -15.01
N LEU A 91 -5.83 4.00 -13.89
CA LEU A 91 -5.61 2.61 -13.47
C LEU A 91 -5.99 1.61 -14.57
N GLU A 92 -7.13 1.82 -15.24
CA GLU A 92 -7.60 0.96 -16.32
C GLU A 92 -6.64 0.95 -17.52
N ASP A 93 -6.00 2.07 -17.83
CA ASP A 93 -4.98 2.12 -18.87
C ASP A 93 -3.74 1.30 -18.48
N VAL A 94 -3.34 1.37 -17.21
CA VAL A 94 -2.21 0.58 -16.67
C VAL A 94 -2.50 -0.92 -16.73
N LEU A 95 -3.71 -1.35 -16.36
CA LEU A 95 -4.12 -2.76 -16.41
C LEU A 95 -4.07 -3.32 -17.84
N LYS A 96 -4.59 -2.57 -18.81
CA LYS A 96 -4.52 -2.95 -20.23
C LYS A 96 -3.08 -3.12 -20.72
N GLU A 97 -2.17 -2.24 -20.30
CA GLU A 97 -0.76 -2.31 -20.69
C GLU A 97 -0.04 -3.57 -20.19
N VAL A 98 -0.50 -4.16 -19.08
CA VAL A 98 0.05 -5.40 -18.52
C VAL A 98 -0.74 -6.65 -18.91
N GLY A 99 -1.84 -6.50 -19.67
CA GLY A 99 -2.69 -7.60 -20.13
C GLY A 99 -3.68 -8.10 -19.07
N MET A 100 -4.12 -7.21 -18.17
CA MET A 100 -5.18 -7.43 -17.17
C MET A 100 -6.47 -6.73 -17.55
#